data_AF-A0A1T1HQ66-F1
#
_entry.id   AF-A0A1T1HQ66-F1
#
_cell.length_a   1.000
_cell.length_b   1.000
_cell.length_c   1.000
_cell.angle_alpha   90.00
_cell.angle_beta   90.00
_cell.angle_gamma   90.00
#
_symmetry.space_group_name_H-M   'P 1'
#
loop_
_entity.id
_entity.type
_entity.pdbx_description
1 polymer ?
#
loop_
_entity_poly.entity_id
_entity_poly.type
_entity_poly.pdbx_seq_one_letter_code
_entity_poly.pdbx_strand_id
1 'polypeptide(L)'
;MSETGLESAEKIASLIWTWYGQDEWRKIILVGELAPTLVFLSSDANAQQQDIGCCAECNLWSHFLEYLDTFVQRFPAHLQPQLCLLLRRLLSACEALSPAAYGTLESNGFEDPQWAPLREMASEALEQMGWPELAEHLPALTDDCRAALRKWPD
;
A
#
# COMPACT_ATOMS: atom_id res chain seq x y z
N MET A 1 -11.21 -7.65 37.65
CA MET A 1 -10.14 -6.70 37.32
C MET A 1 -9.50 -7.18 36.04
N SER A 2 -9.83 -6.46 34.97
CA SER A 2 -9.15 -6.37 33.66
C SER A 2 -8.92 -7.67 32.89
N GLU A 3 -9.95 -8.06 32.15
CA GLU A 3 -9.79 -8.73 30.86
C GLU A 3 -8.99 -7.81 29.95
N THR A 4 -7.73 -8.15 29.69
CA THR A 4 -6.92 -7.52 28.66
C THR A 4 -7.39 -8.11 27.34
N GLY A 5 -8.44 -7.51 26.78
CA GLY A 5 -8.77 -7.71 25.38
C GLY A 5 -7.55 -7.33 24.56
N LEU A 6 -6.97 -8.30 23.85
CA LEU A 6 -6.30 -7.97 22.61
C LEU A 6 -7.39 -7.33 21.73
N GLU A 7 -7.50 -6.01 21.79
CA GLU A 7 -8.30 -5.26 20.84
C GLU A 7 -7.69 -5.59 19.47
N SER A 8 -8.41 -6.40 18.68
CA SER A 8 -8.16 -6.51 17.26
C SER A 8 -8.08 -5.08 16.73
N ALA A 9 -6.90 -4.65 16.29
CA ALA A 9 -6.72 -3.31 15.75
C ALA A 9 -7.81 -3.08 14.69
N GLU A 10 -8.62 -2.05 14.90
CA GLU A 10 -9.76 -1.76 14.05
C GLU A 10 -9.28 -1.51 12.63
N LYS A 11 -9.83 -2.17 11.60
CA LYS A 11 -9.33 -2.05 10.23
C LYS A 11 -9.36 -0.61 9.73
N ILE A 12 -8.47 -0.28 8.80
CA ILE A 12 -8.47 1.04 8.13
C ILE A 12 -9.85 1.36 7.54
N ALA A 13 -10.53 0.38 6.93
CA ALA A 13 -11.88 0.52 6.39
C ALA A 13 -12.90 1.07 7.39
N SER A 14 -12.83 0.67 8.66
CA SER A 14 -13.72 1.16 9.70
C SER A 14 -13.37 2.57 10.19
N LEU A 15 -12.08 2.93 10.11
CA LEU A 15 -11.56 4.20 10.61
C LEU A 15 -11.62 5.34 9.59
N ILE A 16 -11.68 5.02 8.29
CA ILE A 16 -11.50 6.00 7.20
C ILE A 16 -12.53 7.13 7.26
N TRP A 17 -13.79 6.82 7.58
CA TRP A 17 -14.87 7.79 7.66
C TRP A 17 -14.77 8.66 8.92
N THR A 18 -14.28 8.08 10.02
CA THR A 18 -13.98 8.82 11.25
C THR A 18 -12.86 9.83 11.00
N TRP A 19 -11.78 9.41 10.35
CA TRP A 19 -10.69 10.32 9.96
C TRP A 19 -11.17 11.40 9.01
N TYR A 20 -12.06 11.05 8.08
CA TYR A 20 -12.63 12.03 7.16
C TYR A 20 -13.45 13.09 7.90
N GLY A 21 -14.27 12.69 8.88
CA GLY A 21 -15.02 13.64 9.72
C GLY A 21 -14.18 14.45 10.70
N GLN A 22 -12.91 14.07 10.91
CA GLN A 22 -11.95 14.73 11.82
C GLN A 22 -10.90 15.56 11.07
N ASP A 23 -11.07 15.75 9.76
CA ASP A 23 -10.12 16.46 8.89
C ASP A 23 -8.70 15.85 8.89
N GLU A 24 -8.59 14.55 9.18
CA GLU A 24 -7.32 13.80 9.23
C GLU A 24 -6.85 13.39 7.82
N TRP A 25 -6.90 14.35 6.88
CA TRP A 25 -6.70 14.18 5.43
C TRP A 25 -5.41 13.45 5.08
N ARG A 26 -4.32 13.75 5.81
CA ARG A 26 -3.01 13.14 5.58
C ARG A 26 -3.03 11.62 5.77
N LYS A 27 -3.77 11.10 6.75
CA LYS A 27 -3.89 9.64 6.97
C LYS A 27 -4.60 8.98 5.79
N ILE A 28 -5.66 9.60 5.30
CA ILE A 28 -6.46 9.10 4.17
C ILE A 28 -5.63 9.13 2.89
N ILE A 29 -4.88 10.20 2.64
CA ILE A 29 -4.00 10.29 1.46
C ILE A 29 -2.93 9.21 1.48
N LEU A 30 -2.28 8.98 2.63
CA LEU A 30 -1.31 7.90 2.77
C LEU A 30 -1.92 6.53 2.43
N VAL A 31 -3.15 6.27 2.88
CA VAL A 31 -3.90 5.05 2.55
C VAL A 31 -4.22 4.99 1.06
N GLY A 32 -4.68 6.09 0.47
CA GLY A 32 -4.98 6.25 -0.95
C GLY A 32 -3.80 6.05 -1.88
N GLU A 33 -2.60 6.36 -1.42
CA GLU A 33 -1.33 6.17 -2.14
C GLU A 33 -0.78 4.75 -1.97
N LEU A 34 -0.94 4.17 -0.78
CA LEU A 34 -0.53 2.80 -0.49
C LEU A 34 -1.38 1.77 -1.24
N ALA A 35 -2.71 1.93 -1.27
CA ALA A 35 -3.59 0.88 -1.78
C ALA A 35 -3.32 0.51 -3.26
N PRO A 36 -3.16 1.45 -4.20
CA PRO A 36 -2.78 1.12 -5.58
C PRO A 36 -1.44 0.37 -5.68
N THR A 37 -0.48 0.71 -4.82
CA THR A 37 0.80 0.01 -4.72
C THR A 37 0.62 -1.44 -4.34
N LEU A 38 -0.21 -1.71 -3.33
CA LEU A 38 -0.48 -3.08 -2.90
C LEU A 38 -1.29 -3.85 -3.95
N VAL A 39 -2.24 -3.21 -4.63
CA VAL A 39 -2.99 -3.83 -5.74
C VAL A 39 -2.04 -4.29 -6.85
N PHE A 40 -1.13 -3.41 -7.28
CA PHE A 40 -0.10 -3.76 -8.25
C PHE A 40 0.77 -4.93 -7.76
N LEU A 41 1.27 -4.86 -6.52
CA LEU A 41 2.15 -5.90 -5.96
C LEU A 41 1.45 -7.26 -5.79
N SER A 42 0.14 -7.27 -5.51
CA SER A 42 -0.67 -8.48 -5.37
C SER A 42 -1.06 -9.12 -6.70
N SER A 43 -0.97 -8.38 -7.80
CA SER A 43 -1.44 -8.82 -9.11
C SER A 43 -0.56 -9.92 -9.70
N ASP A 44 -1.13 -10.73 -10.59
CA ASP A 44 -0.37 -11.73 -11.34
C ASP A 44 0.62 -11.07 -12.32
N ALA A 45 1.56 -11.87 -12.84
CA ALA A 45 2.62 -11.38 -13.71
C ALA A 45 2.09 -10.69 -14.99
N ASN A 46 0.97 -11.16 -15.54
CA ASN A 46 0.38 -10.58 -16.75
C ASN A 46 -0.21 -9.20 -16.47
N ALA A 47 -0.95 -9.06 -15.37
CA ALA A 47 -1.49 -7.77 -14.94
C ALA A 47 -0.37 -6.78 -14.61
N GLN A 48 0.67 -7.21 -13.88
CA GLN A 48 1.85 -6.39 -13.58
C GLN A 48 2.58 -5.92 -14.85
N GLN A 49 2.68 -6.80 -15.85
CA GLN A 49 3.28 -6.47 -17.15
C GLN A 49 2.47 -5.44 -17.94
N GLN A 50 1.15 -5.43 -17.81
CA GLN A 50 0.28 -4.48 -18.49
C GLN A 50 0.29 -3.10 -17.82
N ASP A 51 0.38 -3.06 -16.49
CA ASP A 51 0.38 -1.81 -15.73
C ASP A 51 1.74 -1.10 -15.74
N ILE A 52 2.82 -1.82 -16.08
CA ILE A 52 4.16 -1.22 -16.11
C ILE A 52 4.50 -0.61 -17.47
N GLY A 53 4.71 0.71 -17.49
CA GLY A 53 4.92 1.45 -18.74
C GLY A 53 6.31 1.36 -19.39
N CYS A 54 7.33 0.83 -18.69
CA CYS A 54 8.71 0.79 -19.16
C CYS A 54 9.41 -0.49 -18.68
N CYS A 55 10.00 -0.46 -17.49
CA CYS A 55 10.70 -1.59 -16.89
C CYS A 55 10.40 -1.69 -15.39
N ALA A 56 10.47 -2.90 -14.83
CA ALA A 56 10.28 -3.16 -13.40
C ALA A 56 11.21 -2.31 -12.54
N GLU A 57 12.50 -2.31 -12.85
CA GLU A 57 13.48 -1.51 -12.11
C GLU A 57 13.16 0.00 -12.15
N CYS A 58 12.72 0.49 -13.31
CA CYS A 58 12.46 1.90 -13.58
C CYS A 58 11.21 2.40 -12.83
N ASN A 59 10.12 1.65 -12.92
CA ASN A 59 8.80 2.11 -12.47
C ASN A 59 8.44 1.62 -11.07
N LEU A 60 8.97 0.47 -10.63
CA LEU A 60 8.64 -0.08 -9.31
C LEU A 60 9.01 0.92 -8.21
N TRP A 61 10.21 1.49 -8.30
CA TRP A 61 10.69 2.46 -7.32
C TRP A 61 9.95 3.79 -7.39
N SER A 62 9.86 4.39 -8.58
CA SER A 62 9.33 5.75 -8.74
C SER A 62 7.81 5.85 -8.61
N HIS A 63 7.07 4.76 -8.80
CA HIS A 63 5.60 4.79 -8.83
C HIS A 63 4.94 3.98 -7.72
N PHE A 64 5.66 3.07 -7.05
CA PHE A 64 5.05 2.15 -6.09
C PHE A 64 5.80 2.13 -4.75
N LEU A 65 7.10 1.82 -4.75
CA LEU A 65 7.83 1.65 -3.50
C LEU A 65 7.98 2.95 -2.70
N GLU A 66 8.01 4.11 -3.36
CA GLU A 66 7.99 5.41 -2.66
C GLU A 66 6.74 5.57 -1.78
N TYR A 67 5.57 5.13 -2.24
CA TYR A 67 4.32 5.20 -1.46
C TYR A 67 4.33 4.20 -0.30
N LEU A 68 4.86 2.99 -0.53
CA LEU A 68 5.03 1.99 0.51
C LEU A 68 5.98 2.50 1.62
N ASP A 69 7.15 3.01 1.24
CA ASP A 69 8.14 3.59 2.17
C ASP A 69 7.56 4.80 2.91
N THR A 70 6.92 5.72 2.19
CA THR A 70 6.28 6.90 2.79
C THR A 70 5.23 6.50 3.82
N PHE A 71 4.40 5.50 3.54
CA PHE A 71 3.43 4.99 4.50
C PHE A 71 4.12 4.42 5.74
N VAL A 72 5.13 3.56 5.55
CA VAL A 72 5.89 2.93 6.65
C VAL A 72 6.56 3.96 7.57
N GLN A 73 7.02 5.08 7.01
CA GLN A 73 7.69 6.15 7.75
C GLN A 73 6.73 7.13 8.42
N ARG A 74 5.61 7.47 7.77
CA ARG A 74 4.74 8.59 8.18
C ARG A 74 3.42 8.16 8.81
N PHE A 75 2.94 6.95 8.53
CA PHE A 75 1.69 6.48 9.13
C PHE A 75 1.90 6.18 10.61
N PRO A 76 0.98 6.60 11.51
CA PRO A 76 1.13 6.37 12.94
C PRO A 76 1.02 4.86 13.27
N ALA A 77 2.16 4.19 13.40
CA ALA A 77 2.23 2.73 13.50
C ALA A 77 1.42 2.13 14.68
N HIS A 78 1.18 2.89 15.74
CA HIS A 78 0.34 2.45 16.86
C HIS A 78 -1.13 2.23 16.48
N LEU A 79 -1.60 2.85 15.38
CA LEU A 79 -2.97 2.64 14.88
C LEU A 79 -3.13 1.31 14.14
N GLN A 80 -2.06 0.82 13.50
CA GLN A 80 -2.06 -0.39 12.69
C GLN A 80 -0.75 -1.17 12.82
N PRO A 81 -0.41 -1.68 14.02
CA PRO A 81 0.93 -2.21 14.29
C PRO A 81 1.27 -3.44 13.42
N GLN A 82 0.31 -4.34 13.19
CA GLN A 82 0.54 -5.55 12.40
C GLN A 82 0.70 -5.25 10.91
N LEU A 83 -0.16 -4.36 10.37
CA LEU A 83 -0.02 -3.89 9.00
C LEU A 83 1.34 -3.20 8.80
N CYS A 84 1.75 -2.31 9.71
CA CYS A 84 3.05 -1.65 9.61
C CYS A 84 4.23 -2.64 9.63
N LEU A 85 4.16 -3.71 10.42
CA LEU A 85 5.17 -4.76 10.42
C LEU A 85 5.19 -5.55 9.10
N LEU A 86 4.01 -5.89 8.57
CA LEU A 86 3.87 -6.58 7.29
C LEU A 86 4.42 -5.71 6.13
N LEU A 87 4.05 -4.44 6.08
CA LEU A 87 4.51 -3.49 5.05
C LEU A 87 6.02 -3.26 5.10
N ARG A 88 6.63 -3.23 6.30
CA ARG A 88 8.09 -3.18 6.45
C ARG A 88 8.77 -4.42 5.88
N ARG A 89 8.22 -5.61 6.14
CA ARG A 89 8.74 -6.86 5.57
C ARG A 89 8.58 -6.89 4.06
N LEU A 90 7.44 -6.43 3.53
CA LEU A 90 7.19 -6.31 2.11
C LEU A 90 8.21 -5.36 1.45
N LEU A 91 8.44 -4.18 2.03
CA LEU A 91 9.41 -3.21 1.53
C LEU A 91 10.82 -3.82 1.48
N SER A 92 11.28 -4.46 2.57
CA SER A 92 12.58 -5.13 2.58
C SER A 92 12.68 -6.30 1.59
N ALA A 93 11.58 -7.00 1.29
CA ALA A 93 11.56 -8.04 0.28
C ALA A 93 11.67 -7.46 -1.14
N CYS A 94 11.00 -6.34 -1.41
CA CYS A 94 11.14 -5.60 -2.68
C CYS A 94 12.58 -5.09 -2.88
N GLU A 95 13.20 -4.57 -1.82
CA GLU A 95 14.60 -4.13 -1.82
C GLU A 95 15.60 -5.26 -2.08
N ALA A 96 15.23 -6.49 -1.70
CA ALA A 96 16.07 -7.67 -1.84
C ALA A 96 15.90 -8.39 -3.19
N LEU A 97 15.02 -7.93 -4.07
CA LEU A 97 14.82 -8.53 -5.40
C LEU A 97 16.14 -8.53 -6.17
N SER A 98 16.50 -9.70 -6.70
CA SER A 98 17.70 -9.82 -7.53
C SER A 98 17.48 -9.16 -8.91
N PRO A 99 18.56 -8.79 -9.63
CA PRO A 99 18.45 -8.30 -11.00
C PRO A 99 17.67 -9.24 -11.93
N ALA A 100 17.73 -10.55 -11.69
CA ALA A 100 16.97 -11.53 -12.46
C ALA A 100 15.45 -11.39 -12.25
N ALA A 101 15.00 -11.05 -11.04
CA ALA A 101 13.59 -10.81 -10.77
C ALA A 101 13.07 -9.50 -11.37
N TYR A 102 13.94 -8.51 -11.57
CA TYR A 102 13.57 -7.32 -12.34
C TYR A 102 13.45 -7.62 -13.84
N GLY A 103 14.28 -8.54 -14.35
CA GLY A 103 14.30 -8.90 -15.77
C GLY A 103 15.03 -7.86 -16.62
N THR A 104 14.55 -7.65 -17.84
CA THR A 104 15.09 -6.66 -18.78
C THR A 104 14.02 -5.66 -19.22
N LEU A 105 14.43 -4.65 -19.99
CA LEU A 105 13.52 -3.69 -20.62
C LEU A 105 12.45 -4.35 -21.51
N GLU A 106 12.79 -5.44 -22.20
CA GLU A 106 11.87 -6.14 -23.10
C GLU A 106 11.05 -7.23 -22.40
N SER A 107 11.48 -7.68 -21.23
CA SER A 107 10.87 -8.80 -20.50
C SER A 107 11.07 -8.60 -19.01
N ASN A 108 10.08 -8.01 -18.33
CA ASN A 108 10.13 -7.91 -16.88
C ASN A 108 10.16 -9.31 -16.25
N GLY A 109 10.84 -9.43 -15.12
CA GLY A 109 11.03 -10.69 -14.41
C GLY A 109 9.86 -11.06 -13.50
N PHE A 110 8.62 -10.63 -13.77
CA PHE A 110 7.47 -10.87 -12.87
C PHE A 110 7.13 -12.35 -12.68
N GLU A 111 7.52 -13.23 -13.61
CA GLU A 111 7.40 -14.69 -13.45
C GLU A 111 8.47 -15.29 -12.53
N ASP A 112 9.47 -14.51 -12.11
CA ASP A 112 10.51 -14.97 -11.18
C ASP A 112 9.88 -15.38 -9.84
N PRO A 113 10.27 -16.53 -9.27
CA PRO A 113 9.71 -17.03 -8.02
C PRO A 113 9.81 -16.05 -6.84
N GLN A 114 10.75 -15.10 -6.87
CA GLN A 114 10.86 -14.07 -5.85
C GLN A 114 9.61 -13.19 -5.76
N TRP A 115 8.82 -13.02 -6.82
CA TRP A 115 7.59 -12.22 -6.81
C TRP A 115 6.43 -12.88 -6.06
N ALA A 116 6.39 -14.21 -5.96
CA ALA A 116 5.32 -14.93 -5.28
C ALA A 116 5.10 -14.48 -3.82
N PRO A 117 6.14 -14.45 -2.95
CA PRO A 117 5.96 -13.96 -1.58
C PRO A 117 5.58 -12.48 -1.50
N LEU A 118 5.99 -11.64 -2.46
CA LEU A 118 5.57 -10.22 -2.51
C LEU A 118 4.06 -10.12 -2.75
N ARG A 119 3.53 -10.91 -3.69
CA ARG A 119 2.10 -10.96 -3.99
C ARG A 119 1.28 -11.41 -2.78
N GLU A 120 1.73 -12.45 -2.10
CA GLU A 120 1.07 -12.96 -0.89
C GLU A 120 1.03 -11.90 0.21
N MET A 121 2.17 -11.27 0.52
CA MET A 121 2.24 -10.22 1.55
C MET A 121 1.40 -8.98 1.18
N ALA A 122 1.39 -8.58 -0.10
CA ALA A 122 0.59 -7.46 -0.56
C ALA A 122 -0.91 -7.77 -0.47
N SER A 123 -1.32 -9.00 -0.80
CA SER A 123 -2.70 -9.46 -0.68
C SER A 123 -3.15 -9.47 0.79
N GLU A 124 -2.31 -10.01 1.68
CA GLU A 124 -2.56 -9.99 3.12
C GLU A 124 -2.69 -8.55 3.65
N ALA A 125 -1.86 -7.62 3.18
CA ALA A 125 -1.94 -6.21 3.58
C ALA A 125 -3.26 -5.57 3.14
N LEU A 126 -3.73 -5.83 1.91
CA LEU A 126 -5.03 -5.37 1.43
C LEU A 126 -6.19 -5.92 2.28
N GLU A 127 -6.14 -7.19 2.67
CA GLU A 127 -7.14 -7.80 3.55
C GLU A 127 -7.17 -7.18 4.95
N GLN A 128 -5.99 -6.91 5.53
CA GLN A 128 -5.85 -6.22 6.83
C GLN A 128 -6.38 -4.79 6.78
N MET A 129 -6.22 -4.10 5.65
CA MET A 129 -6.79 -2.76 5.44
C MET A 129 -8.31 -2.77 5.32
N GLY A 130 -8.92 -3.88 4.90
CA GLY A 130 -10.33 -3.92 4.49
C GLY A 130 -10.51 -3.33 3.09
N TRP A 131 -9.64 -3.74 2.16
CA TRP A 131 -9.66 -3.24 0.79
C TRP A 131 -10.99 -3.44 0.06
N PRO A 132 -11.69 -4.59 0.15
CA PRO A 132 -12.97 -4.78 -0.53
C PRO A 132 -14.01 -3.71 -0.19
N GLU A 133 -14.02 -3.22 1.05
CA GLU A 133 -14.91 -2.16 1.51
C GLU A 133 -14.45 -0.75 1.10
N LEU A 134 -13.14 -0.57 0.89
CA LEU A 134 -12.52 0.71 0.54
C LEU A 134 -12.44 0.97 -0.96
N ALA A 135 -12.32 -0.07 -1.77
CA ALA A 135 -11.90 0.04 -3.18
C ALA A 135 -12.76 0.98 -4.02
N GLU A 136 -14.08 0.98 -3.79
CA GLU A 136 -15.01 1.83 -4.53
C GLU A 136 -14.88 3.31 -4.18
N HIS A 137 -14.56 3.64 -2.93
CA HIS A 137 -14.63 4.99 -2.40
C HIS A 137 -13.28 5.68 -2.28
N LEU A 138 -12.21 4.91 -2.03
CA LEU A 138 -10.90 5.46 -1.68
C LEU A 138 -10.32 6.41 -2.75
N PRO A 139 -10.43 6.15 -4.07
CA PRO A 139 -9.89 7.07 -5.08
C PRO A 139 -10.51 8.47 -5.00
N ALA A 140 -11.85 8.55 -5.01
CA ALA A 140 -12.57 9.81 -4.93
C ALA A 140 -12.29 10.52 -3.59
N LEU A 141 -12.27 9.75 -2.50
CA LEU A 141 -11.96 10.28 -1.17
C LEU A 141 -10.56 10.89 -1.09
N THR A 142 -9.58 10.24 -1.72
CA THR A 142 -8.19 10.72 -1.77
C THR A 142 -8.08 12.05 -2.51
N ASP A 143 -8.79 12.18 -3.63
CA ASP A 143 -8.84 13.43 -4.40
C ASP A 143 -9.51 14.57 -3.61
N ASP A 144 -10.61 14.27 -2.92
CA ASP A 144 -11.29 15.22 -2.04
C ASP A 144 -10.36 15.71 -0.91
N CYS A 145 -9.64 14.79 -0.26
CA CYS A 145 -8.67 15.11 0.79
C CYS A 145 -7.51 15.98 0.27
N ARG A 146 -6.99 15.66 -0.93
CA ARG A 146 -5.94 16.47 -1.59
C ARG A 146 -6.45 17.86 -1.91
N ALA A 147 -7.69 17.99 -2.38
CA ALA A 147 -8.30 19.28 -2.65
C ALA A 147 -8.52 20.10 -1.37
N ALA A 148 -8.91 19.46 -0.27
CA ALA A 148 -9.06 20.10 1.04
C ALA A 148 -7.73 20.68 1.55
N LEU A 149 -6.64 19.90 1.50
CA LEU A 149 -5.30 20.37 1.89
C LEU A 149 -4.79 21.52 1.00
N ARG A 150 -5.08 21.49 -0.31
CA ARG A 150 -4.68 22.59 -1.22
C ARG A 150 -5.42 23.90 -0.92
N LYS A 151 -6.66 23.82 -0.44
CA LYS A 151 -7.44 25.01 -0.06
C LYS A 151 -6.92 25.65 1.24
N TRP A 152 -6.25 24.86 2.09
CA TRP A 152 -5.71 25.29 3.38
C TRP A 152 -4.28 24.78 3.53
N PRO A 153 -3.31 25.32 2.77
CA PRO A 153 -1.91 24.99 3.00
C PRO A 153 -1.50 25.49 4.39
N ASP A 154 -0.89 24.59 5.18
CA ASP A 154 -0.35 24.91 6.51
C ASP A 154 0.58 26.13 6.51
#